data_AF-A0A2P7Z1D1-F1
#
_entry.id   AF-A0A2P7Z1D1-F1
#
_cell.length_a   1.000
_cell.length_b   1.000
_cell.length_c   1.000
_cell.angle_alpha   90.00
_cell.angle_beta   90.00
_cell.angle_gamma   90.00
#
_symmetry.space_group_name_H-M   'P 1'
#
loop_
_entity.id
_entity.type
_entity.pdbx_description
1 polymer ?
#
loop_
_entity_poly.entity_id
_entity_poly.type
_entity_poly.pdbx_seq_one_letter_code
_entity_poly.pdbx_strand_id
1 'polypeptide(L)'
;MEEDSASGTTDLVWYFAYGSNMESLVMERRGIAPLALKRITDPSHLLTFDVFSVPYYEPAMASIAERSELANFESAWLDTPPVQGIGYLLSKQDYQSLLISEGAGTAYAEVKVEGRTIDAEGEREGSEPASISLHTLVARFPFRPNALPMLETAANYCVTSNTTLQQLALATVAPCMDTSPYKTDIVLGVAHINRDTSDDLNTSGLFLQPLPVRVRYEADTEESFLDAVKASSQAALSHAMPWYRLLRHLEVETKYPSHPLFDIMVTMHDFRKSNDLDMGLSGFEPSLVWSQGARFKLMCEFTALPSNKLLLRLEYDPNVVATSQIEQIQKAIPLAIRLIASAVGHAEIKHALKGIDCGLSGSVTQDHTHLFGKSLQDI
;
A
#
# COMPACT_ATOMS: atom_id res chain seq x y z
N MET A 1 64.61 -27.71 -1.17
CA MET A 1 63.70 -26.57 -0.92
C MET A 1 62.33 -27.12 -1.18
N GLU A 2 61.62 -27.30 -0.08
CA GLU A 2 60.38 -28.06 0.06
C GLU A 2 59.25 -27.50 -0.80
N GLU A 3 58.45 -28.44 -1.32
CA GLU A 3 57.11 -28.21 -1.83
C GLU A 3 56.24 -27.63 -0.72
N ASP A 4 55.64 -26.47 -0.97
CA ASP A 4 54.56 -25.93 -0.14
C ASP A 4 53.26 -26.00 -0.95
N SER A 5 52.72 -27.22 -1.07
CA SER A 5 51.36 -27.46 -1.53
C SER A 5 50.39 -27.15 -0.40
N ALA A 6 50.13 -25.86 -0.16
CA ALA A 6 49.12 -25.43 0.80
C ALA A 6 47.72 -25.66 0.20
N SER A 7 46.95 -26.52 0.87
CA SER A 7 45.55 -26.84 0.62
C SER A 7 44.66 -25.59 0.59
N GLY A 8 44.19 -25.19 -0.59
CA GLY A 8 43.07 -24.27 -0.73
C GLY A 8 41.76 -25.00 -0.45
N THR A 9 41.30 -25.02 0.80
CA THR A 9 39.91 -25.37 1.10
C THR A 9 39.02 -24.34 0.41
N THR A 10 38.39 -24.74 -0.70
CA THR A 10 37.33 -23.96 -1.33
C THR A 10 36.19 -23.81 -0.33
N ASP A 11 36.03 -22.62 0.25
CA ASP A 11 34.86 -22.27 1.06
C ASP A 11 33.62 -22.37 0.17
N LEU A 12 32.81 -23.42 0.38
CA LEU A 12 31.57 -23.67 -0.33
C LEU A 12 30.38 -23.14 0.49
N VAL A 13 29.39 -22.56 -0.18
CA VAL A 13 28.19 -21.99 0.45
C VAL A 13 26.95 -22.63 -0.15
N TRP A 14 26.06 -23.11 0.71
CA TRP A 14 24.72 -23.50 0.30
C TRP A 14 23.82 -22.27 0.32
N TYR A 15 23.32 -21.87 -0.84
CA TYR A 15 22.35 -20.79 -1.01
C TYR A 15 20.95 -21.37 -1.22
N PHE A 16 20.00 -21.00 -0.38
CA PHE A 16 18.60 -21.36 -0.55
C PHE A 16 17.91 -20.34 -1.46
N ALA A 17 17.58 -20.78 -2.68
CA ALA A 17 16.84 -20.01 -3.66
C ALA A 17 15.35 -20.32 -3.62
N TYR A 18 14.54 -19.27 -3.67
CA TYR A 18 13.09 -19.31 -3.78
C TYR A 18 12.64 -18.27 -4.83
N GLY A 19 11.37 -18.30 -5.26
CA GLY A 19 10.86 -17.39 -6.28
C GLY A 19 11.60 -17.53 -7.63
N SER A 20 11.89 -16.41 -8.29
CA SER A 20 12.61 -16.39 -9.59
C SER A 20 14.01 -17.02 -9.53
N ASN A 21 14.66 -17.01 -8.37
CA ASN A 21 16.01 -17.58 -8.21
C ASN A 21 16.03 -19.11 -8.30
N MET A 22 14.88 -19.80 -8.28
CA MET A 22 14.82 -21.24 -8.51
C MET A 22 15.05 -21.63 -9.98
N GLU A 23 14.95 -20.68 -10.91
CA GLU A 23 15.13 -20.94 -12.34
C GLU A 23 16.62 -20.96 -12.70
N SER A 24 17.09 -22.04 -13.33
CA SER A 24 18.51 -22.17 -13.71
C SER A 24 18.98 -21.07 -14.66
N LEU A 25 18.12 -20.60 -15.57
CA LEU A 25 18.41 -19.49 -16.49
C LEU A 25 18.74 -18.19 -15.76
N VAL A 26 18.18 -17.97 -14.56
CA VAL A 26 18.50 -16.79 -13.74
C VAL A 26 19.94 -16.87 -13.22
N MET A 27 20.41 -18.06 -12.84
CA MET A 27 21.81 -18.28 -12.44
C MET A 27 22.77 -18.16 -13.62
N GLU A 28 22.41 -18.73 -14.78
CA GLU A 28 23.21 -18.62 -16.01
C GLU A 28 23.40 -17.17 -16.45
N ARG A 29 22.35 -16.34 -16.40
CA ARG A 29 22.43 -14.90 -16.71
C ARG A 29 23.39 -14.14 -15.79
N ARG A 30 23.64 -14.65 -14.58
CA ARG A 30 24.61 -14.10 -13.62
C ARG A 30 26.02 -14.64 -13.80
N GLY A 31 26.23 -15.57 -14.73
CA GLY A 31 27.49 -16.28 -14.90
C GLY A 31 27.79 -17.24 -13.74
N ILE A 32 26.78 -17.66 -13.00
CA ILE A 32 26.92 -18.56 -11.85
C ILE A 32 26.63 -19.99 -12.30
N ALA A 33 27.58 -20.90 -12.05
CA ALA A 33 27.43 -22.33 -12.33
C ALA A 33 27.40 -23.12 -11.00
N PRO A 34 26.22 -23.51 -10.51
CA PRO A 34 26.11 -24.26 -9.27
C PRO A 34 26.84 -25.60 -9.33
N LEU A 35 27.53 -25.94 -8.23
CA LEU A 35 28.32 -27.17 -8.08
C LEU A 35 27.45 -28.38 -7.72
N ALA A 36 26.32 -28.15 -7.04
CA ALA A 36 25.33 -29.15 -6.69
C ALA A 36 23.96 -28.50 -6.44
N LEU A 37 22.91 -29.33 -6.50
CA LEU A 37 21.52 -28.92 -6.37
C LEU A 37 20.83 -29.83 -5.36
N LYS A 38 20.03 -29.26 -4.47
CA LYS A 38 19.12 -30.00 -3.58
C LYS A 38 17.77 -29.32 -3.56
N ARG A 39 16.69 -30.09 -3.57
CA ARG A 39 15.37 -29.54 -3.26
C ARG A 39 15.25 -29.39 -1.77
N ILE A 40 14.85 -28.22 -1.32
CA ILE A 40 14.82 -27.85 0.09
C ILE A 40 13.42 -27.41 0.46
N THR A 41 12.96 -27.85 1.63
CA THR A 41 11.83 -27.26 2.35
C THR A 41 12.36 -26.61 3.62
N ASP A 42 11.94 -25.37 3.90
CA ASP A 42 12.16 -24.74 5.19
C ASP A 42 10.82 -24.72 5.96
N PRO A 43 10.66 -25.59 6.98
CA PRO A 43 9.41 -25.66 7.73
C PRO A 43 9.16 -24.43 8.60
N SER A 44 10.18 -23.63 8.90
CA SER A 44 10.08 -22.46 9.79
C SER A 44 9.60 -21.19 9.08
N HIS A 45 9.75 -21.12 7.75
CA HIS A 45 9.41 -19.95 6.96
C HIS A 45 8.25 -20.16 5.98
N LEU A 46 7.61 -19.04 5.61
CA LEU A 46 6.62 -18.92 4.55
C LEU A 46 7.13 -18.01 3.44
N LEU A 47 6.68 -18.25 2.21
CA LEU A 47 6.93 -17.33 1.10
C LEU A 47 6.08 -16.07 1.29
N THR A 48 6.71 -14.91 1.20
CA THR A 48 6.07 -13.60 1.32
C THR A 48 6.35 -12.72 0.11
N PHE A 49 5.56 -11.66 -0.02
CA PHE A 49 5.69 -10.69 -1.10
C PHE A 49 5.57 -9.28 -0.53
N ASP A 50 6.42 -9.01 0.45
CA ASP A 50 6.43 -7.83 1.31
C ASP A 50 7.64 -6.92 1.05
N VAL A 51 8.31 -7.06 -0.10
CA VAL A 51 9.50 -6.26 -0.44
C VAL A 51 9.12 -4.79 -0.64
N PHE A 52 9.56 -3.92 0.28
CA PHE A 52 9.28 -2.49 0.25
C PHE A 52 9.95 -1.78 -0.94
N SER A 53 9.29 -0.74 -1.48
CA SER A 53 9.74 0.16 -2.57
C SER A 53 9.83 -0.41 -3.99
N VAL A 54 9.53 -1.69 -4.22
CA VAL A 54 9.56 -2.29 -5.56
C VAL A 54 8.14 -2.48 -6.09
N PRO A 55 7.74 -1.87 -7.23
CA PRO A 55 6.42 -2.10 -7.81
C PRO A 55 6.26 -3.56 -8.20
N TYR A 56 5.12 -4.14 -7.81
CA TYR A 56 4.82 -5.55 -7.92
C TYR A 56 4.79 -6.01 -9.39
N TYR A 57 5.73 -6.89 -9.76
CA TYR A 57 5.68 -7.69 -10.98
C TYR A 57 5.77 -9.16 -10.54
N GLU A 58 4.68 -9.91 -10.63
CA GLU A 58 4.66 -11.36 -10.34
C GLU A 58 5.64 -12.11 -11.27
N PRO A 59 6.41 -13.12 -10.81
CA PRO A 59 6.85 -13.45 -9.44
C PRO A 59 8.34 -13.06 -9.25
N ALA A 60 8.72 -11.84 -9.62
CA ALA A 60 10.13 -11.44 -9.68
C ALA A 60 10.70 -10.92 -8.34
N MET A 61 9.86 -10.67 -7.33
CA MET A 61 10.22 -9.91 -6.12
C MET A 61 9.61 -10.52 -4.83
N ALA A 62 9.86 -11.80 -4.58
CA ALA A 62 9.43 -12.50 -3.37
C ALA A 62 10.44 -12.35 -2.22
N SER A 63 10.01 -12.69 -1.01
CA SER A 63 10.81 -12.80 0.22
C SER A 63 10.33 -14.03 1.02
N ILE A 64 10.93 -14.29 2.18
CA ILE A 64 10.43 -15.24 3.17
C ILE A 64 10.29 -14.59 4.55
N ALA A 65 9.43 -15.16 5.41
CA ALA A 65 9.19 -14.72 6.78
C ALA A 65 8.98 -15.90 7.73
N GLU A 66 9.39 -15.77 8.99
CA GLU A 66 9.14 -16.81 9.99
C GLU A 66 7.63 -16.97 10.25
N ARG A 67 7.18 -18.22 10.34
CA ARG A 67 5.78 -18.56 10.65
C ARG A 67 5.30 -17.98 11.97
N SER A 68 6.14 -18.06 13.00
CA SER A 68 5.89 -17.53 14.35
C SER A 68 5.62 -16.02 14.31
N GLU A 69 6.35 -15.28 13.49
CA GLU A 69 6.20 -13.85 13.34
C GLU A 69 4.88 -13.51 12.63
N LEU A 70 4.54 -14.24 11.57
CA LEU A 70 3.30 -14.03 10.81
C LEU A 70 2.03 -14.42 11.58
N ALA A 71 2.12 -15.43 12.44
CA ALA A 71 1.00 -15.85 13.31
C ALA A 71 0.56 -14.76 14.30
N ASN A 72 1.42 -13.78 14.60
CA ASN A 72 1.04 -12.61 15.41
C ASN A 72 0.07 -11.66 14.69
N PHE A 73 0.03 -11.70 13.36
CA PHE A 73 -0.87 -10.86 12.56
C PHE A 73 -2.18 -11.58 12.26
N GLU A 74 -2.13 -12.87 11.90
CA GLU A 74 -3.33 -13.66 11.59
C GLU A 74 -3.02 -15.17 11.75
N SER A 75 -3.82 -15.87 12.54
CA SER A 75 -3.55 -17.28 12.85
C SER A 75 -3.68 -18.21 11.64
N ALA A 76 -4.45 -17.81 10.61
CA ALA A 76 -4.64 -18.59 9.38
C ALA A 76 -3.33 -18.81 8.59
N TRP A 77 -2.30 -17.98 8.78
CA TRP A 77 -0.99 -18.18 8.15
C TRP A 77 -0.33 -19.50 8.58
N LEU A 78 -0.68 -20.04 9.75
CA LEU A 78 -0.14 -21.32 10.22
C LEU A 78 -0.51 -22.50 9.31
N ASP A 79 -1.63 -22.41 8.60
CA ASP A 79 -2.08 -23.44 7.65
C ASP A 79 -1.38 -23.35 6.28
N THR A 80 -0.61 -22.28 6.04
CA THR A 80 0.10 -22.09 4.76
C THR A 80 1.24 -23.11 4.63
N PRO A 81 1.45 -23.73 3.45
CA PRO A 81 2.55 -24.67 3.23
C PRO A 81 3.94 -24.04 3.45
N PRO A 82 4.94 -24.82 3.89
CA PRO A 82 6.29 -24.29 4.12
C PRO A 82 6.92 -23.82 2.83
N VAL A 83 7.82 -22.83 2.94
CA VAL A 83 8.53 -22.38 1.76
C VAL A 83 9.40 -23.50 1.21
N GLN A 84 9.30 -23.72 -0.09
CA GLN A 84 10.09 -24.68 -0.84
C GLN A 84 10.95 -23.96 -1.86
N GLY A 85 12.11 -24.53 -2.14
CA GLY A 85 13.09 -23.92 -3.03
C GLY A 85 14.21 -24.86 -3.43
N ILE A 86 15.22 -24.29 -4.06
CA ILE A 86 16.42 -24.98 -4.52
C ILE A 86 17.61 -24.53 -3.69
N GLY A 87 18.27 -25.46 -3.01
CA GLY A 87 19.61 -25.27 -2.48
C GLY A 87 20.63 -25.38 -3.61
N TYR A 88 21.32 -24.28 -3.91
CA TYR A 88 22.48 -24.26 -4.81
C TYR A 88 23.76 -24.32 -3.99
N LEU A 89 24.65 -25.26 -4.30
CA LEU A 89 26.01 -25.26 -3.76
C LEU A 89 26.88 -24.36 -4.64
N LEU A 90 27.36 -23.26 -4.08
CA LEU A 90 28.11 -22.24 -4.79
C LEU A 90 29.54 -22.12 -4.25
N SER A 91 30.46 -21.67 -5.10
CA SER A 91 31.73 -21.15 -4.62
C SER A 91 31.49 -19.84 -3.85
N LYS A 92 32.40 -19.49 -2.92
CA LYS A 92 32.33 -18.19 -2.23
C LYS A 92 32.27 -16.99 -3.19
N GLN A 93 32.96 -17.08 -4.33
CA GLN A 93 32.97 -16.02 -5.35
C GLN A 93 31.62 -15.89 -6.06
N ASP A 94 31.01 -17.01 -6.43
CA ASP A 94 29.68 -17.01 -7.05
C ASP A 94 28.62 -16.52 -6.08
N TYR A 95 28.72 -16.92 -4.81
CA TYR A 95 27.82 -16.45 -3.77
C TYR A 95 27.89 -14.92 -3.57
N GLN A 96 29.11 -14.36 -3.52
CA GLN A 96 29.28 -12.90 -3.46
C GLN A 96 28.71 -12.19 -4.69
N SER A 97 28.88 -12.76 -5.89
CA SER A 97 28.33 -12.21 -7.13
C SER A 97 26.79 -12.23 -7.12
N LEU A 98 26.20 -13.31 -6.59
CA LEU A 98 24.76 -13.43 -6.40
C LEU A 98 24.23 -12.32 -5.49
N LEU A 99 24.83 -12.14 -4.31
CA LEU A 99 24.43 -11.11 -3.34
C LEU A 99 24.40 -9.71 -3.97
N ILE A 100 25.41 -9.36 -4.76
CA ILE A 100 25.49 -8.06 -5.44
C ILE A 100 24.36 -7.92 -6.47
N SER A 101 24.09 -8.95 -7.27
CA SER A 101 23.09 -8.92 -8.34
C SER A 101 21.63 -8.87 -7.84
N GLU A 102 21.37 -9.45 -6.67
CA GLU A 102 20.06 -9.45 -6.00
C GLU A 102 19.76 -8.13 -5.27
N GLY A 103 20.74 -7.24 -5.14
CA GLY A 103 20.61 -6.03 -4.33
C GLY A 103 20.62 -6.31 -2.83
N ALA A 104 21.40 -7.32 -2.39
CA ALA A 104 21.68 -7.55 -0.98
C ALA A 104 22.35 -6.31 -0.37
N GLY A 105 21.86 -5.86 0.78
CA GLY A 105 22.24 -4.60 1.40
C GLY A 105 21.41 -3.39 0.94
N THR A 106 20.56 -3.53 -0.08
CA THR A 106 19.64 -2.47 -0.52
C THR A 106 18.19 -2.83 -0.17
N ALA A 107 17.60 -3.78 -0.91
CA ALA A 107 16.22 -4.24 -0.71
C ALA A 107 16.16 -5.52 0.15
N TYR A 108 17.24 -6.31 0.15
CA TYR A 108 17.33 -7.59 0.85
C TYR A 108 18.44 -7.59 1.91
N ALA A 109 18.24 -8.37 2.97
CA ALA A 109 19.22 -8.68 4.00
C ALA A 109 19.58 -10.18 3.93
N GLU A 110 20.84 -10.50 4.20
CA GLU A 110 21.31 -11.88 4.27
C GLU A 110 20.95 -12.50 5.62
N VAL A 111 20.42 -13.72 5.60
CA VAL A 111 20.11 -14.53 6.78
C VAL A 111 20.54 -15.97 6.58
N LYS A 112 20.61 -16.71 7.69
CA LYS A 112 20.79 -18.16 7.68
C LYS A 112 19.50 -18.85 8.04
N VAL A 113 19.18 -19.92 7.33
CA VAL A 113 18.00 -20.75 7.54
C VAL A 113 18.38 -22.23 7.62
N GLU A 114 17.59 -23.01 8.33
CA GLU A 114 17.76 -24.47 8.44
C GLU A 114 16.71 -25.16 7.57
N GLY A 115 17.16 -25.70 6.44
CA GLY A 115 16.33 -26.42 5.49
C GLY A 115 16.38 -27.93 5.71
N ARG A 116 15.41 -28.64 5.15
CA ARG A 116 15.40 -30.11 5.03
C ARG A 116 15.39 -30.50 3.57
N THR A 117 16.16 -31.53 3.20
CA THR A 117 16.14 -32.07 1.84
C THR A 117 14.81 -32.75 1.55
N ILE A 118 14.27 -32.52 0.34
CA ILE A 118 13.11 -33.25 -0.19
C ILE A 118 13.66 -34.32 -1.13
N ASP A 119 13.48 -35.59 -0.77
CA ASP A 119 13.98 -36.73 -1.54
C ASP A 119 13.52 -36.66 -3.00
N ALA A 120 14.40 -37.12 -3.89
CA ALA A 120 14.02 -37.41 -5.27
C ALA A 120 13.59 -38.85 -5.42
N GLU A 121 12.52 -39.05 -6.19
CA GLU A 121 12.19 -40.34 -6.79
C GLU A 121 13.49 -40.94 -7.36
N GLY A 122 14.09 -41.88 -6.61
CA GLY A 122 15.42 -42.43 -6.90
C GLY A 122 16.31 -42.66 -5.69
N GLU A 123 16.10 -41.99 -4.55
CA GLU A 123 16.78 -42.32 -3.28
C GLU A 123 15.88 -43.23 -2.42
N ARG A 124 16.48 -44.22 -1.77
CA ARG A 124 15.77 -45.32 -1.09
C ARG A 124 14.77 -44.77 -0.08
N GLU A 125 13.50 -45.18 -0.20
CA GLU A 125 12.48 -44.99 0.84
C GLU A 125 13.07 -45.34 2.22
N GLY A 126 13.27 -44.31 3.07
CA GLY A 126 13.73 -44.49 4.45
C GLY A 126 14.99 -43.72 4.88
N SER A 127 15.63 -42.91 4.02
CA SER A 127 16.61 -41.91 4.49
C SER A 127 15.90 -40.73 5.14
N GLU A 128 16.21 -40.41 6.40
CA GLU A 128 15.65 -39.20 7.04
C GLU A 128 16.07 -37.94 6.27
N PRO A 129 15.18 -36.93 6.12
CA PRO A 129 15.51 -35.66 5.50
C PRO A 129 16.74 -35.05 6.18
N ALA A 130 17.82 -34.87 5.44
CA ALA A 130 19.03 -34.28 5.98
C ALA A 130 18.78 -32.79 6.26
N SER A 131 18.99 -32.37 7.52
CA SER A 131 19.02 -30.95 7.87
C SER A 131 20.24 -30.30 7.25
N ILE A 132 20.07 -29.11 6.69
CA ILE A 132 21.15 -28.37 6.02
C ILE A 132 21.03 -26.88 6.30
N SER A 133 22.13 -26.30 6.79
CA SER A 133 22.25 -24.86 7.02
C SER A 133 22.50 -24.16 5.68
N LEU A 134 21.65 -23.20 5.35
CA LEU A 134 21.70 -22.45 4.10
C LEU A 134 21.76 -20.96 4.38
N HIS A 135 22.44 -20.22 3.52
CA HIS A 135 22.32 -18.77 3.44
C HIS A 135 21.20 -18.40 2.47
N THR A 136 20.49 -17.32 2.75
CA THR A 136 19.48 -16.78 1.83
C THR A 136 19.29 -15.29 2.03
N LEU A 137 18.37 -14.71 1.27
CA LEU A 137 17.98 -13.32 1.35
C LEU A 137 16.57 -13.21 1.94
N VAL A 138 16.28 -12.11 2.62
CA VAL A 138 14.94 -11.72 3.08
C VAL A 138 14.76 -10.23 2.86
N ALA A 139 13.53 -9.75 2.72
CA ALA A 139 13.25 -8.33 2.63
C ALA A 139 13.86 -7.60 3.83
N ARG A 140 14.63 -6.54 3.56
CA ARG A 140 15.31 -5.76 4.61
C ARG A 140 14.33 -4.93 5.45
N PHE A 141 13.25 -4.47 4.80
CA PHE A 141 12.19 -3.68 5.41
C PHE A 141 10.83 -4.24 4.95
N PRO A 142 10.43 -5.43 5.42
CA PRO A 142 9.22 -6.07 4.94
C PRO A 142 7.98 -5.26 5.32
N PHE A 143 7.06 -5.09 4.37
CA PHE A 143 5.73 -4.56 4.66
C PHE A 143 4.80 -5.68 5.13
N ARG A 144 4.53 -5.75 6.45
CA ARG A 144 3.65 -6.77 7.04
C ARG A 144 2.37 -6.15 7.64
N PRO A 145 1.19 -6.74 7.40
CA PRO A 145 0.93 -7.96 6.63
C PRO A 145 1.16 -7.78 5.11
N ASN A 146 1.45 -8.89 4.40
CA ASN A 146 1.67 -8.93 2.94
C ASN A 146 0.58 -8.16 2.19
N ALA A 147 0.92 -7.57 1.04
CA ALA A 147 -0.05 -6.90 0.18
C ALA A 147 -1.00 -7.93 -0.47
N LEU A 148 -2.09 -8.25 0.23
CA LEU A 148 -3.28 -8.86 -0.37
C LEU A 148 -3.77 -7.98 -1.55
N PRO A 149 -4.55 -8.51 -2.52
CA PRO A 149 -5.19 -7.72 -3.55
C PRO A 149 -6.06 -6.64 -2.91
N MET A 150 -5.45 -5.48 -2.71
CA MET A 150 -5.91 -4.43 -1.82
C MET A 150 -7.33 -3.95 -2.17
N LEU A 151 -7.64 -3.93 -3.47
CA LEU A 151 -8.96 -3.54 -3.96
C LEU A 151 -10.04 -4.58 -3.61
N GLU A 152 -9.74 -5.87 -3.69
CA GLU A 152 -10.70 -6.93 -3.40
C GLU A 152 -10.99 -7.00 -1.91
N THR A 153 -9.94 -6.97 -1.08
CA THR A 153 -10.10 -6.91 0.38
C THR A 153 -10.86 -5.65 0.79
N ALA A 154 -10.50 -4.48 0.24
CA ALA A 154 -11.20 -3.22 0.49
C ALA A 154 -12.67 -3.25 0.03
N ALA A 155 -12.95 -3.81 -1.15
CA ALA A 155 -14.31 -3.92 -1.68
C ALA A 155 -15.16 -4.88 -0.84
N ASN A 156 -14.61 -6.03 -0.44
CA ASN A 156 -15.29 -6.97 0.44
C ASN A 156 -15.57 -6.35 1.81
N TYR A 157 -14.60 -5.63 2.37
CA TYR A 157 -14.78 -4.88 3.61
C TYR A 157 -15.85 -3.80 3.49
N CYS A 158 -15.90 -3.07 2.37
CA CYS A 158 -16.98 -2.13 2.09
C CYS A 158 -18.36 -2.79 2.10
N VAL A 159 -18.49 -3.99 1.51
CA VAL A 159 -19.75 -4.75 1.53
C VAL A 159 -20.14 -5.17 2.95
N THR A 160 -19.21 -5.74 3.72
CA THR A 160 -19.49 -6.23 5.08
C THR A 160 -19.77 -5.10 6.08
N SER A 161 -19.10 -3.96 5.93
CA SER A 161 -19.28 -2.77 6.79
C SER A 161 -20.40 -1.81 6.32
N ASN A 162 -21.07 -2.14 5.21
CA ASN A 162 -22.06 -1.29 4.55
C ASN A 162 -21.53 0.14 4.28
N THR A 163 -20.38 0.20 3.63
CA THR A 163 -19.62 1.42 3.34
C THR A 163 -19.33 1.52 1.84
N THR A 164 -19.31 2.73 1.29
CA THR A 164 -18.91 2.96 -0.11
C THR A 164 -17.39 3.07 -0.25
N LEU A 165 -16.86 2.85 -1.45
CA LEU A 165 -15.42 3.06 -1.72
C LEU A 165 -14.99 4.53 -1.48
N GLN A 166 -15.85 5.51 -1.74
CA GLN A 166 -15.58 6.92 -1.43
C GLN A 166 -15.47 7.15 0.09
N GLN A 167 -16.36 6.55 0.89
CA GLN A 167 -16.27 6.63 2.36
C GLN A 167 -15.03 5.93 2.90
N LEU A 168 -14.62 4.80 2.30
CA LEU A 168 -13.36 4.14 2.63
C LEU A 168 -12.15 5.02 2.31
N ALA A 169 -12.16 5.71 1.17
CA ALA A 169 -11.11 6.66 0.80
C ALA A 169 -11.01 7.82 1.80
N LEU A 170 -12.15 8.36 2.26
CA LEU A 170 -12.18 9.36 3.33
C LEU A 170 -11.64 8.81 4.66
N ALA A 171 -12.09 7.63 5.07
CA ALA A 171 -11.63 6.95 6.29
C ALA A 171 -10.13 6.65 6.25
N THR A 172 -9.56 6.50 5.07
CA THR A 172 -8.13 6.30 4.86
C THR A 172 -7.35 7.60 4.96
N VAL A 173 -7.77 8.62 4.19
CA VAL A 173 -7.00 9.88 4.06
C VAL A 173 -7.09 10.70 5.35
N ALA A 174 -8.25 10.72 6.02
CA ALA A 174 -8.46 11.53 7.22
C ALA A 174 -7.44 11.26 8.35
N PRO A 175 -7.22 10.02 8.83
CA PRO A 175 -6.26 9.75 9.90
C PRO A 175 -4.81 9.92 9.46
N CYS A 176 -4.50 9.77 8.16
CA CYS A 176 -3.16 10.04 7.63
C CYS A 176 -2.82 11.53 7.71
N MET A 177 -3.77 12.40 7.34
CA MET A 177 -3.54 13.84 7.22
C MET A 177 -3.77 14.61 8.52
N ASP A 178 -4.54 14.05 9.45
CA ASP A 178 -4.74 14.62 10.77
C ASP A 178 -3.52 14.36 11.69
N THR A 179 -3.03 15.42 12.33
CA THR A 179 -1.81 15.38 13.17
C THR A 179 -2.08 15.00 14.63
N SER A 180 -3.33 14.89 15.05
CA SER A 180 -3.65 14.53 16.43
C SER A 180 -3.35 13.05 16.68
N PRO A 181 -2.74 12.65 17.79
CA PRO A 181 -2.43 11.24 18.05
C PRO A 181 -3.65 10.37 18.41
N TYR A 182 -4.71 10.97 18.98
CA TYR A 182 -5.82 10.21 19.61
C TYR A 182 -7.22 10.53 19.04
N LYS A 183 -7.31 11.51 18.15
CA LYS A 183 -8.56 11.90 17.48
C LYS A 183 -8.31 12.12 16.00
N THR A 184 -9.39 12.25 15.25
CA THR A 184 -9.36 12.77 13.88
C THR A 184 -10.41 13.88 13.79
N ASP A 185 -10.00 15.11 13.49
CA ASP A 185 -10.93 16.20 13.18
C ASP A 185 -10.41 17.01 11.99
N ILE A 186 -10.91 16.69 10.79
CA ILE A 186 -10.41 17.23 9.53
C ILE A 186 -11.55 17.47 8.53
N VAL A 187 -11.45 18.55 7.76
CA VAL A 187 -12.34 18.83 6.63
C VAL A 187 -11.65 18.42 5.33
N LEU A 188 -12.28 17.51 4.60
CA LEU A 188 -11.84 17.03 3.29
C LEU A 188 -12.83 17.49 2.23
N GLY A 189 -12.33 17.86 1.05
CA GLY A 189 -13.16 18.07 -0.12
C GLY A 189 -13.52 16.74 -0.78
N VAL A 190 -14.76 16.59 -1.21
CA VAL A 190 -15.18 15.53 -2.14
C VAL A 190 -15.81 16.14 -3.38
N ALA A 191 -15.74 15.41 -4.49
CA ALA A 191 -16.39 15.82 -5.73
C ALA A 191 -17.86 15.38 -5.73
N HIS A 192 -18.78 16.35 -5.62
CA HIS A 192 -20.22 16.12 -5.66
C HIS A 192 -20.74 16.31 -7.08
N ILE A 193 -21.38 15.28 -7.64
CA ILE A 193 -21.85 15.26 -9.02
C ILE A 193 -22.88 16.35 -9.34
N ASN A 194 -23.70 16.73 -8.34
CA ASN A 194 -24.70 17.80 -8.43
C ASN A 194 -25.65 17.62 -9.63
N ARG A 195 -26.16 16.40 -9.81
CA ARG A 195 -27.12 16.00 -10.84
C ARG A 195 -28.27 15.28 -10.16
N ASP A 196 -29.27 16.04 -9.74
CA ASP A 196 -30.35 15.55 -8.88
C ASP A 196 -31.52 14.97 -9.68
N THR A 197 -31.63 15.32 -10.97
CA THR A 197 -32.70 14.85 -11.85
C THR A 197 -32.19 13.96 -12.98
N SER A 198 -33.09 13.16 -13.57
CA SER A 198 -32.77 12.39 -14.79
C SER A 198 -32.37 13.31 -15.95
N ASP A 199 -32.96 14.49 -16.03
CA ASP A 199 -32.66 15.47 -17.08
C ASP A 199 -31.24 16.03 -16.88
N ASP A 200 -30.84 16.31 -15.64
CA ASP A 200 -29.46 16.69 -15.31
C ASP A 200 -28.50 15.58 -15.72
N LEU A 201 -28.77 14.31 -15.37
CA LEU A 201 -27.92 13.17 -15.75
C LEU A 201 -27.74 13.03 -17.27
N ASN A 202 -28.77 13.36 -18.04
CA ASN A 202 -28.75 13.28 -19.51
C ASN A 202 -28.25 14.57 -20.20
N THR A 203 -27.84 15.58 -19.44
CA THR A 203 -27.38 16.87 -19.97
C THR A 203 -25.86 16.97 -20.03
N SER A 204 -25.31 17.35 -21.17
CA SER A 204 -23.88 17.69 -21.28
C SER A 204 -23.60 19.05 -20.62
N GLY A 205 -22.67 19.09 -19.66
CA GLY A 205 -22.33 20.31 -18.93
C GLY A 205 -21.47 20.05 -17.70
N LEU A 206 -20.91 21.12 -17.13
CA LEU A 206 -20.13 21.07 -15.89
C LEU A 206 -21.05 21.27 -14.68
N PHE A 207 -21.42 20.17 -14.05
CA PHE A 207 -22.24 20.16 -12.82
C PHE A 207 -21.40 19.96 -11.57
N LEU A 208 -20.24 19.31 -11.69
CA LEU A 208 -19.39 18.90 -10.58
C LEU A 208 -19.06 20.08 -9.66
N GLN A 209 -19.32 19.92 -8.37
CA GLN A 209 -18.99 20.91 -7.34
C GLN A 209 -18.21 20.29 -6.19
N PRO A 210 -17.34 21.05 -5.52
CA PRO A 210 -16.73 20.61 -4.28
C PRO A 210 -17.76 20.58 -3.14
N LEU A 211 -17.70 19.53 -2.33
CA LEU A 211 -18.49 19.37 -1.11
C LEU A 211 -17.53 19.14 0.07
N PRO A 212 -17.49 20.04 1.08
CA PRO A 212 -16.72 19.80 2.29
C PRO A 212 -17.37 18.70 3.13
N VAL A 213 -16.56 17.75 3.59
CA VAL A 213 -16.94 16.70 4.53
C VAL A 213 -16.03 16.82 5.75
N ARG A 214 -16.59 17.19 6.90
CA ARG A 214 -15.85 17.21 8.17
C ARG A 214 -15.95 15.85 8.82
N VAL A 215 -14.82 15.14 8.91
CA VAL A 215 -14.71 13.89 9.67
C VAL A 215 -14.29 14.25 11.09
N ARG A 216 -15.14 13.94 12.08
CA ARG A 216 -14.82 14.09 13.49
C ARG A 216 -14.97 12.74 14.20
N TYR A 217 -13.94 12.34 14.94
CA TYR A 217 -13.93 11.11 15.72
C TYR A 217 -13.02 11.24 16.93
N GLU A 218 -13.51 10.79 18.08
CA GLU A 218 -12.77 10.69 19.35
C GLU A 218 -13.05 9.32 19.97
N ALA A 219 -12.02 8.68 20.55
CA ALA A 219 -12.10 7.28 20.99
C ALA A 219 -13.07 7.02 22.16
N ASP A 220 -13.54 8.06 22.84
CA ASP A 220 -14.47 7.94 23.98
C ASP A 220 -15.94 7.71 23.55
N THR A 221 -16.22 7.66 22.25
CA THR A 221 -17.57 7.40 21.71
C THR A 221 -17.82 5.90 21.51
N GLU A 222 -19.05 5.44 21.74
CA GLU A 222 -19.47 4.05 21.42
C GLU A 222 -19.48 3.76 19.91
N GLU A 223 -19.44 4.80 19.08
CA GLU A 223 -19.42 4.72 17.61
C GLU A 223 -18.03 4.28 17.10
N SER A 224 -18.00 3.47 16.04
CA SER A 224 -16.74 3.14 15.36
C SER A 224 -16.26 4.32 14.50
N PHE A 225 -14.95 4.41 14.25
CA PHE A 225 -14.41 5.46 13.37
C PHE A 225 -15.03 5.44 11.96
N LEU A 226 -15.30 4.25 11.42
CA LEU A 226 -15.89 4.12 10.11
C LEU A 226 -17.35 4.60 10.08
N ASP A 227 -18.11 4.34 11.15
CA ASP A 227 -19.48 4.86 11.28
C ASP A 227 -19.48 6.39 11.37
N ALA A 228 -18.54 6.98 12.12
CA ALA A 228 -18.39 8.43 12.16
C ALA A 228 -18.09 9.04 10.78
N VAL A 229 -17.24 8.38 9.97
CA VAL A 229 -16.97 8.79 8.58
C VAL A 229 -18.22 8.66 7.70
N LYS A 230 -18.96 7.55 7.83
CA LYS A 230 -20.21 7.33 7.08
C LYS A 230 -21.25 8.40 7.41
N ALA A 231 -21.50 8.64 8.69
CA ALA A 231 -22.42 9.65 9.19
C ALA A 231 -22.03 11.04 8.68
N SER A 232 -20.75 11.40 8.79
CA SER A 232 -20.22 12.69 8.30
C SER A 232 -20.43 12.87 6.79
N SER A 233 -20.12 11.84 6.00
CA SER A 233 -20.28 11.87 4.54
C SER A 233 -21.75 11.95 4.12
N GLN A 234 -22.63 11.18 4.75
CA GLN A 234 -24.06 11.18 4.46
C GLN A 234 -24.73 12.50 4.87
N ALA A 235 -24.34 13.05 6.03
CA ALA A 235 -24.84 14.34 6.50
C ALA A 235 -24.46 15.47 5.55
N ALA A 236 -23.21 15.50 5.08
CA ALA A 236 -22.75 16.47 4.09
C ALA A 236 -23.53 16.36 2.77
N LEU A 237 -23.74 15.13 2.26
CA LEU A 237 -24.49 14.90 1.03
C LEU A 237 -25.97 15.29 1.16
N SER A 238 -26.59 14.99 2.30
CA SER A 238 -28.01 15.28 2.56
C SER A 238 -28.30 16.79 2.64
N HIS A 239 -27.27 17.59 2.87
CA HIS A 239 -27.35 19.05 2.96
C HIS A 239 -26.47 19.74 1.90
N ALA A 240 -26.17 19.04 0.81
CA ALA A 240 -25.39 19.59 -0.29
C ALA A 240 -26.08 20.85 -0.84
N MET A 241 -25.29 21.89 -1.07
CA MET A 241 -25.78 23.14 -1.63
C MET A 241 -24.73 23.73 -2.58
N PRO A 242 -25.14 24.63 -3.50
CA PRO A 242 -24.20 25.24 -4.40
C PRO A 242 -23.03 25.92 -3.67
N TRP A 243 -21.80 25.65 -4.11
CA TRP A 243 -20.57 26.13 -3.46
C TRP A 243 -20.58 27.63 -3.12
N TYR A 244 -21.03 28.47 -4.06
CA TYR A 244 -21.11 29.91 -3.84
C TYR A 244 -22.10 30.31 -2.72
N ARG A 245 -23.18 29.53 -2.53
CA ARG A 245 -24.14 29.75 -1.44
C ARG A 245 -23.55 29.35 -0.11
N LEU A 246 -22.80 28.26 -0.07
CA LEU A 246 -22.07 27.83 1.12
C LEU A 246 -21.08 28.91 1.57
N LEU A 247 -20.25 29.41 0.65
CA LEU A 247 -19.29 30.48 0.96
C LEU A 247 -19.97 31.76 1.44
N ARG A 248 -21.08 32.15 0.79
CA ARG A 248 -21.88 33.31 1.19
C ARG A 248 -22.49 33.12 2.58
N HIS A 249 -23.00 31.93 2.88
CA HIS A 249 -23.61 31.61 4.18
C HIS A 249 -22.58 31.64 5.30
N LEU A 250 -21.35 31.18 5.03
CA LEU A 250 -20.24 31.20 5.97
C LEU A 250 -19.51 32.56 6.04
N GLU A 251 -19.91 33.53 5.20
CA GLU A 251 -19.24 34.84 5.08
C GLU A 251 -17.74 34.73 4.77
N VAL A 252 -17.37 33.73 3.95
CA VAL A 252 -15.98 33.44 3.61
C VAL A 252 -15.57 34.18 2.34
N GLU A 253 -14.51 34.98 2.42
CA GLU A 253 -13.87 35.57 1.24
C GLU A 253 -12.96 34.56 0.52
N THR A 254 -13.10 34.45 -0.79
CA THR A 254 -12.25 33.59 -1.62
C THR A 254 -10.96 34.29 -2.02
N LYS A 255 -9.82 33.72 -1.61
CA LYS A 255 -8.48 34.15 -2.04
C LYS A 255 -7.88 33.11 -2.97
N TYR A 256 -8.04 33.33 -4.27
CA TYR A 256 -7.47 32.46 -5.29
C TYR A 256 -5.93 32.41 -5.21
N PRO A 257 -5.31 31.25 -5.50
CA PRO A 257 -5.92 30.00 -5.97
C PRO A 257 -6.41 29.05 -4.85
N SER A 258 -6.34 29.44 -3.57
CA SER A 258 -6.64 28.57 -2.44
C SER A 258 -8.14 28.32 -2.26
N HIS A 259 -8.50 27.07 -1.95
CA HIS A 259 -9.86 26.72 -1.52
C HIS A 259 -10.02 27.05 -0.04
N PRO A 260 -11.02 27.86 0.35
CA PRO A 260 -11.04 28.43 1.69
C PRO A 260 -11.58 27.49 2.79
N LEU A 261 -12.13 26.32 2.45
CA LEU A 261 -12.75 25.40 3.43
C LEU A 261 -12.00 24.08 3.63
N PHE A 262 -11.15 23.70 2.68
CA PHE A 262 -10.35 22.48 2.74
C PHE A 262 -9.14 22.60 1.83
N ASP A 263 -8.06 21.91 2.19
CA ASP A 263 -6.82 21.89 1.42
C ASP A 263 -6.64 20.61 0.60
N ILE A 264 -7.35 19.54 1.00
CA ILE A 264 -7.20 18.19 0.47
C ILE A 264 -8.50 17.76 -0.19
N MET A 265 -8.41 17.37 -1.46
CA MET A 265 -9.51 16.77 -2.22
C MET A 265 -9.35 15.25 -2.26
N VAL A 266 -10.43 14.51 -2.01
CA VAL A 266 -10.46 13.04 -2.08
C VAL A 266 -11.53 12.59 -3.06
N THR A 267 -11.13 11.88 -4.11
CA THR A 267 -12.04 11.35 -5.13
C THR A 267 -11.85 9.86 -5.31
N MET A 268 -12.94 9.16 -5.62
CA MET A 268 -12.95 7.74 -5.94
C MET A 268 -13.73 7.53 -7.24
N HIS A 269 -13.04 6.96 -8.23
CA HIS A 269 -13.63 6.51 -9.48
C HIS A 269 -13.74 4.99 -9.47
N ASP A 270 -14.90 4.46 -9.86
CA ASP A 270 -15.12 3.04 -9.98
C ASP A 270 -15.34 2.64 -11.43
N PHE A 271 -14.25 2.25 -12.09
CA PHE A 271 -14.27 1.77 -13.47
C PHE A 271 -14.33 0.25 -13.57
N ARG A 272 -14.57 -0.48 -12.47
CA ARG A 272 -14.66 -1.96 -12.49
C ARG A 272 -15.85 -2.46 -13.29
N LYS A 273 -16.95 -1.69 -13.30
CA LYS A 273 -18.22 -2.04 -13.96
C LYS A 273 -18.49 -1.24 -15.24
N SER A 274 -17.67 -0.24 -15.53
CA SER A 274 -17.87 0.64 -16.68
C SER A 274 -17.19 0.04 -17.91
N ASN A 275 -17.99 -0.22 -18.94
CA ASN A 275 -17.48 -0.24 -20.32
C ASN A 275 -17.13 1.18 -20.81
N ASP A 276 -17.27 2.23 -20.00
CA ASP A 276 -17.05 3.63 -20.44
C ASP A 276 -15.61 3.94 -20.88
N LEU A 277 -14.64 3.13 -20.45
CA LEU A 277 -13.26 3.19 -20.95
C LEU A 277 -13.08 2.42 -22.27
N ASP A 278 -13.99 1.49 -22.57
CA ASP A 278 -13.99 0.70 -23.80
C ASP A 278 -14.95 1.36 -24.80
N MET A 279 -14.38 2.11 -25.75
CA MET A 279 -15.15 2.68 -26.85
C MET A 279 -15.78 1.61 -27.77
N GLY A 280 -15.49 0.32 -27.56
CA GLY A 280 -15.92 -0.80 -28.40
C GLY A 280 -15.27 -0.77 -29.79
N LEU A 281 -14.24 0.06 -29.98
CA LEU A 281 -13.52 0.21 -31.22
C LEU A 281 -12.29 -0.68 -31.22
N SER A 282 -12.28 -1.69 -32.09
CA SER A 282 -11.15 -2.60 -32.24
C SER A 282 -9.86 -1.83 -32.56
N GLY A 283 -8.80 -2.11 -31.79
CA GLY A 283 -7.49 -1.47 -31.94
C GLY A 283 -7.28 -0.16 -31.16
N PHE A 284 -8.27 0.28 -30.38
CA PHE A 284 -8.14 1.44 -29.49
C PHE A 284 -8.10 1.01 -28.03
N GLU A 285 -7.12 1.52 -27.29
CA GLU A 285 -7.00 1.32 -25.84
C GLU A 285 -7.20 2.66 -25.12
N PRO A 286 -7.94 2.69 -24.00
CA PRO A 286 -8.07 3.87 -23.18
C PRO A 286 -6.71 4.29 -22.62
N SER A 287 -6.36 5.56 -22.80
CA SER A 287 -5.16 6.16 -22.19
C SER A 287 -5.57 7.06 -21.04
N LEU A 288 -5.05 6.77 -19.85
CA LEU A 288 -5.21 7.66 -18.70
C LEU A 288 -4.29 8.88 -18.87
N VAL A 289 -4.90 10.03 -19.14
CA VAL A 289 -4.22 11.32 -19.29
C VAL A 289 -4.52 12.23 -18.11
N TRP A 290 -3.56 13.08 -17.78
CA TRP A 290 -3.65 13.98 -16.65
C TRP A 290 -3.23 15.38 -17.07
N SER A 291 -3.88 16.39 -16.52
CA SER A 291 -3.44 17.78 -16.66
C SER A 291 -2.15 18.02 -15.88
N GLN A 292 -1.26 18.84 -16.42
CA GLN A 292 -0.12 19.38 -15.66
C GLN A 292 -0.60 20.46 -14.68
N GLY A 293 0.03 20.54 -13.50
CA GLY A 293 -0.31 21.47 -12.43
C GLY A 293 -1.16 20.83 -11.32
N ALA A 294 -1.59 21.66 -10.37
CA ALA A 294 -2.34 21.24 -9.19
C ALA A 294 -3.60 22.11 -9.00
N ARG A 295 -4.77 21.46 -8.89
CA ARG A 295 -6.06 22.14 -8.63
C ARG A 295 -6.30 22.44 -7.15
N PHE A 296 -5.65 21.66 -6.29
CA PHE A 296 -5.71 21.71 -4.83
C PHE A 296 -4.28 21.64 -4.30
N LYS A 297 -4.06 21.99 -3.03
CA LYS A 297 -2.73 21.78 -2.40
C LYS A 297 -2.35 20.30 -2.47
N LEU A 298 -3.32 19.42 -2.20
CA LEU A 298 -3.21 17.98 -2.40
C LEU A 298 -4.54 17.42 -2.91
N MET A 299 -4.49 16.51 -3.87
CA MET A 299 -5.61 15.70 -4.32
C MET A 299 -5.20 14.22 -4.28
N CYS A 300 -5.97 13.44 -3.52
CA CYS A 300 -5.87 11.99 -3.45
C CYS A 300 -6.99 11.40 -4.33
N GLU A 301 -6.63 10.99 -5.54
CA GLU A 301 -7.57 10.43 -6.51
C GLU A 301 -7.38 8.92 -6.60
N PHE A 302 -8.39 8.20 -6.15
CA PHE A 302 -8.44 6.75 -6.22
C PHE A 302 -9.21 6.31 -7.46
N THR A 303 -8.75 5.25 -8.11
CA THR A 303 -9.42 4.65 -9.27
C THR A 303 -9.40 3.13 -9.16
N ALA A 304 -10.58 2.53 -9.00
CA ALA A 304 -10.74 1.08 -9.05
C ALA A 304 -10.84 0.62 -10.51
N LEU A 305 -9.87 -0.19 -10.95
CA LEU A 305 -9.74 -0.65 -12.34
C LEU A 305 -10.27 -2.08 -12.52
N PRO A 306 -10.70 -2.48 -13.74
CA PRO A 306 -11.16 -3.84 -14.04
C PRO A 306 -10.14 -4.95 -13.70
N SER A 307 -8.85 -4.64 -13.72
CA SER A 307 -7.77 -5.60 -13.42
C SER A 307 -7.62 -5.93 -11.92
N ASN A 308 -8.64 -5.67 -11.10
CA ASN A 308 -8.60 -5.77 -9.65
C ASN A 308 -7.48 -4.94 -9.00
N LYS A 309 -7.13 -3.79 -9.62
CA LYS A 309 -6.12 -2.85 -9.12
C LYS A 309 -6.78 -1.57 -8.63
N LEU A 310 -6.29 -1.05 -7.51
CA LEU A 310 -6.61 0.29 -7.03
C LEU A 310 -5.44 1.21 -7.38
N LEU A 311 -5.66 2.17 -8.27
CA LEU A 311 -4.69 3.23 -8.58
C LEU A 311 -4.91 4.38 -7.60
N LEU A 312 -3.83 4.87 -6.99
CA LEU A 312 -3.80 6.13 -6.24
C LEU A 312 -2.96 7.14 -7.01
N ARG A 313 -3.58 8.24 -7.45
CA ARG A 313 -2.90 9.41 -7.99
C ARG A 313 -2.84 10.51 -6.94
N LEU A 314 -1.64 11.02 -6.70
CA LEU A 314 -1.41 12.19 -5.87
C LEU A 314 -1.07 13.38 -6.78
N GLU A 315 -1.99 14.33 -6.89
CA GLU A 315 -1.76 15.61 -7.56
C GLU A 315 -1.53 16.68 -6.48
N TYR A 316 -0.44 17.43 -6.55
CA TYR A 316 -0.04 18.36 -5.49
C TYR A 316 0.71 19.58 -6.03
N ASP A 317 0.65 20.69 -5.30
CA ASP A 317 1.47 21.88 -5.58
C ASP A 317 2.84 21.74 -4.91
N PRO A 318 3.95 21.59 -5.67
CA PRO A 318 5.28 21.41 -5.09
C PRO A 318 5.80 22.63 -4.33
N ASN A 319 5.18 23.80 -4.49
CA ASN A 319 5.52 24.99 -3.70
C ASN A 319 4.88 24.98 -2.30
N VAL A 320 3.89 24.11 -2.09
CA VAL A 320 3.12 24.02 -0.83
C VAL A 320 3.34 22.68 -0.13
N VAL A 321 3.47 21.60 -0.90
CA VAL A 321 3.69 20.25 -0.40
C VAL A 321 5.05 19.76 -0.87
N ALA A 322 5.96 19.53 0.07
CA ALA A 322 7.30 19.07 -0.24
C ALA A 322 7.27 17.62 -0.76
N THR A 323 8.18 17.28 -1.69
CA THR A 323 8.28 15.92 -2.24
C THR A 323 8.48 14.86 -1.15
N SER A 324 9.23 15.18 -0.09
CA SER A 324 9.41 14.28 1.06
C SER A 324 8.10 13.97 1.78
N GLN A 325 7.17 14.94 1.88
CA GLN A 325 5.83 14.70 2.46
C GLN A 325 5.00 13.80 1.55
N ILE A 326 5.08 13.97 0.23
CA ILE A 326 4.41 13.09 -0.72
C ILE A 326 4.91 11.65 -0.58
N GLU A 327 6.22 11.44 -0.41
CA GLU A 327 6.78 10.11 -0.14
C GLU A 327 6.24 9.49 1.16
N GLN A 328 5.99 10.30 2.20
CA GLN A 328 5.35 9.84 3.43
C GLN A 328 3.88 9.48 3.19
N ILE A 329 3.12 10.31 2.49
CA ILE A 329 1.72 10.08 2.13
C ILE A 329 1.57 8.81 1.30
N GLN A 330 2.49 8.56 0.36
CA GLN A 330 2.55 7.33 -0.45
C GLN A 330 2.76 6.07 0.38
N LYS A 331 3.33 6.17 1.58
CA LYS A 331 3.47 5.06 2.53
C LYS A 331 2.26 4.94 3.46
N ALA A 332 1.77 6.08 3.97
CA ALA A 332 0.67 6.16 4.92
C ALA A 332 -0.64 5.64 4.34
N ILE A 333 -1.05 6.12 3.16
CA ILE A 333 -2.36 5.79 2.58
C ILE A 333 -2.51 4.28 2.34
N PRO A 334 -1.54 3.58 1.71
CA PRO A 334 -1.65 2.14 1.54
C PRO A 334 -1.67 1.36 2.86
N LEU A 335 -0.90 1.79 3.86
CA LEU A 335 -0.94 1.20 5.21
C LEU A 335 -2.32 1.37 5.85
N ALA A 336 -2.89 2.58 5.82
CA ALA A 336 -4.18 2.87 6.42
C ALA A 336 -5.32 2.08 5.76
N ILE A 337 -5.39 1.98 4.43
CA ILE A 337 -6.41 1.16 3.73
C ILE A 337 -6.34 -0.29 4.18
N ARG A 338 -5.13 -0.85 4.29
CA ARG A 338 -4.96 -2.25 4.72
C ARG A 338 -5.45 -2.46 6.14
N LEU A 339 -5.04 -1.60 7.07
CA LEU A 339 -5.47 -1.70 8.46
C LEU A 339 -7.01 -1.58 8.58
N ILE A 340 -7.61 -0.63 7.87
CA ILE A 340 -9.08 -0.47 7.86
C ILE A 340 -9.75 -1.70 7.25
N ALA A 341 -9.25 -2.21 6.12
CA ALA A 341 -9.80 -3.40 5.46
C ALA A 341 -9.64 -4.68 6.31
N SER A 342 -8.66 -4.71 7.21
CA SER A 342 -8.47 -5.75 8.24
C SER A 342 -9.26 -5.48 9.53
N ALA A 343 -10.21 -4.53 9.52
CA ALA A 343 -11.04 -4.16 10.66
C ALA A 343 -10.26 -3.68 11.91
N VAL A 344 -9.06 -3.12 11.72
CA VAL A 344 -8.25 -2.55 12.80
C VAL A 344 -8.87 -1.24 13.30
N GLY A 345 -8.82 -1.03 14.62
CA GLY A 345 -9.37 0.16 15.27
C GLY A 345 -8.59 1.45 14.96
N HIS A 346 -9.24 2.60 15.16
CA HIS A 346 -8.65 3.91 14.88
C HIS A 346 -7.38 4.19 15.69
N ALA A 347 -7.36 3.80 16.97
CA ALA A 347 -6.21 4.02 17.84
C ALA A 347 -4.97 3.26 17.33
N GLU A 348 -5.12 1.99 16.91
CA GLU A 348 -4.03 1.22 16.32
C GLU A 348 -3.63 1.78 14.94
N ILE A 349 -4.58 2.26 14.14
CA ILE A 349 -4.27 2.95 12.87
C ILE A 349 -3.40 4.17 13.12
N LYS A 350 -3.78 5.06 14.05
CA LYS A 350 -2.99 6.26 14.38
C LYS A 350 -1.64 5.89 14.99
N HIS A 351 -1.57 4.81 15.77
CA HIS A 351 -0.30 4.28 16.28
C HIS A 351 0.62 3.77 15.17
N ALA A 352 0.09 3.00 14.21
CA ALA A 352 0.86 2.48 13.07
C ALA A 352 1.34 3.59 12.13
N LEU A 353 0.58 4.69 12.03
CA LEU A 353 0.96 5.88 11.28
C LEU A 353 1.97 6.78 12.03
N LYS A 354 2.24 6.50 13.31
CA LYS A 354 3.14 7.31 14.13
C LYS A 354 4.56 7.31 13.54
N GLY A 355 5.08 8.49 13.26
CA GLY A 355 6.39 8.68 12.64
C GLY A 355 6.36 8.87 11.12
N ILE A 356 5.18 8.75 10.50
CA ILE A 356 4.95 9.14 9.10
C ILE A 356 4.34 10.54 9.09
N ASP A 357 5.16 11.57 8.90
CA ASP A 357 4.69 12.96 8.88
C ASP A 357 4.04 13.30 7.52
N CYS A 358 2.71 13.29 7.49
CA CYS A 358 1.91 13.68 6.34
C CYS A 358 1.30 15.08 6.49
N GLY A 359 1.61 15.81 7.56
CA GLY A 359 0.99 17.10 7.84
C GLY A 359 1.38 18.14 6.79
N LEU A 360 0.40 18.89 6.26
CA LEU A 360 0.67 19.98 5.31
C LEU A 360 1.06 21.26 6.06
N SER A 361 2.22 21.85 5.74
CA SER A 361 2.65 23.12 6.35
C SER A 361 1.78 24.28 5.87
N GLY A 362 1.34 25.16 6.78
CA GLY A 362 0.47 26.30 6.43
C GLY A 362 -0.94 25.88 5.98
N SER A 363 -1.39 24.71 6.46
CA SER A 363 -2.73 24.19 6.19
C SER A 363 -3.79 24.96 6.96
N VAL A 364 -4.93 25.24 6.32
CA VAL A 364 -6.15 25.71 7.00
C VAL A 364 -6.61 24.68 8.04
N THR A 365 -6.20 23.40 7.89
CA THR A 365 -6.49 22.32 8.85
C THR A 365 -5.66 22.38 10.13
N GLN A 366 -4.57 23.15 10.20
CA GLN A 366 -3.72 23.28 11.39
C GLN A 366 -4.10 24.46 12.28
N ASP A 367 -4.92 25.38 11.78
CA ASP A 367 -5.45 26.50 12.54
C ASP A 367 -6.74 26.09 13.26
N HIS A 368 -6.61 25.38 14.38
CA HIS A 368 -7.74 24.98 15.22
C HIS A 368 -8.52 26.17 15.79
N THR A 369 -8.02 27.41 15.64
CA THR A 369 -8.71 28.63 16.04
C THR A 369 -9.58 29.25 14.93
N HIS A 370 -9.48 28.79 13.68
CA HIS A 370 -10.23 29.37 12.57
C HIS A 370 -10.86 28.28 11.69
N LEU A 371 -12.10 27.89 12.01
CA LEU A 371 -12.96 27.10 11.13
C LEU A 371 -13.72 28.07 10.23
N PHE A 372 -13.60 27.92 8.90
CA PHE A 372 -14.35 28.75 7.95
C PHE A 372 -14.12 30.27 8.15
N GLY A 373 -12.93 30.67 8.59
CA GLY A 373 -12.62 32.08 8.88
C GLY A 373 -13.21 32.65 10.18
N LYS A 374 -13.79 31.83 11.07
CA LYS A 374 -14.30 32.23 12.40
C LYS A 374 -13.82 31.28 13.51
N SER A 375 -13.75 31.76 14.76
CA SER A 375 -13.46 30.89 15.90
C SER A 375 -14.61 29.93 16.17
N LEU A 376 -14.32 28.75 16.71
CA LEU A 376 -15.33 27.78 17.19
C LEU A 376 -16.25 28.38 18.29
N GLN A 377 -15.85 29.50 18.89
CA GLN A 377 -16.64 30.28 19.84
C GLN A 377 -17.56 31.31 19.17
N ASP A 378 -17.38 31.57 17.87
CA ASP A 378 -18.11 32.57 17.08
C ASP A 378 -19.18 31.94 16.15
N ILE A 379 -19.34 30.60 16.18
CA ILE A 379 -20.39 29.80 15.54
C ILE A 379 -21.29 29.28 16.65
#